data_AF-A1RSV9-F1
#
_entry.id   AF-A1RSV9-F1
#
_cell.length_a   1.000
_cell.length_b   1.000
_cell.length_c   1.000
_cell.angle_alpha   90.00
_cell.angle_beta   90.00
_cell.angle_gamma   90.00
#
_symmetry.space_group_name_H-M   'P 1'
#
loop_
_entity.id
_entity.type
_entity.pdbx_description
1 polymer ?
#
loop_
_entity_poly.entity_id
_entity_poly.type
_entity_poly.pdbx_seq_one_letter_code
_entity_poly.pdbx_strand_id
1 'polypeptide(L)'
;MKPLLKDVIDVLGEGWKMYWGLPPNGVYLLKEAYMADPEDIEHLCKSGDNIVIYIAATFGGLNIVYGRVKPRPLNCPVATFIKNFNKRDIKAAVKTLIEFALLVEKLPLFQINPEVVRFAGLCEEYPLICEDPLVIVNALKKVEARNRNKPVSVFTSQELVLRELVRVLRDKIEVDSKFIEVVKKVIEDPERLQICYA
;
A
#
# COMPACT_ATOMS: atom_id res chain seq x y z
N MET A 1 -18.09 7.62 21.86
CA MET A 1 -17.15 7.61 20.72
C MET A 1 -17.24 6.24 20.08
N LYS A 2 -17.50 6.13 18.76
CA LYS A 2 -17.63 4.82 18.10
C LYS A 2 -16.32 4.02 18.28
N PRO A 3 -16.37 2.68 18.47
CA PRO A 3 -15.18 1.86 18.73
C PRO A 3 -14.07 2.09 17.70
N LEU A 4 -14.43 2.12 16.42
CA LEU A 4 -13.52 2.35 15.29
C LEU A 4 -12.72 3.66 15.40
N LEU A 5 -13.33 4.75 15.87
CA LEU A 5 -12.62 6.02 16.03
C LEU A 5 -11.63 5.99 17.19
N LYS A 6 -11.96 5.26 18.25
CA LYS A 6 -11.07 5.09 19.40
C LYS A 6 -9.85 4.27 19.01
N ASP A 7 -10.04 3.17 18.28
CA ASP A 7 -8.94 2.31 17.82
C ASP A 7 -7.97 3.09 16.93
N VAL A 8 -8.49 3.94 16.03
CA VAL A 8 -7.64 4.80 15.19
C VAL A 8 -6.85 5.81 16.03
N ILE A 9 -7.47 6.44 17.03
CA ILE A 9 -6.78 7.38 17.93
C ILE A 9 -5.67 6.68 18.71
N ASP A 10 -5.98 5.50 19.27
CA ASP A 10 -5.03 4.74 20.08
C ASP A 10 -3.82 4.29 19.25
N VAL A 11 -4.04 3.93 17.98
CA VAL A 11 -2.96 3.56 17.06
C VAL A 11 -2.15 4.77 16.57
N LEU A 12 -2.80 5.89 16.27
CA LEU A 12 -2.12 7.09 15.77
C LEU A 12 -1.29 7.80 16.84
N GLY A 13 -1.68 7.67 18.12
CA GLY A 13 -1.00 8.26 19.25
C GLY A 13 -1.17 9.78 19.35
N GLU A 14 -0.29 10.43 20.11
CA GLU A 14 -0.46 11.83 20.48
C GLU A 14 -0.21 12.82 19.32
N GLY A 15 -0.93 13.95 19.36
CA GLY A 15 -0.73 15.10 18.47
C GLY A 15 -1.53 15.06 17.16
N TRP A 16 -2.34 14.02 16.92
CA TRP A 16 -3.31 14.00 15.83
C TRP A 16 -4.59 14.74 16.23
N LYS A 17 -5.06 15.64 15.37
CA LYS A 17 -6.31 16.36 15.56
C LYS A 17 -7.37 15.76 14.66
N MET A 18 -8.54 15.47 15.21
CA MET A 18 -9.69 15.00 14.43
C MET A 18 -10.62 16.16 14.08
N TYR A 19 -11.13 16.16 12.86
CA TYR A 19 -12.26 16.99 12.44
C TYR A 19 -13.22 16.21 11.56
N TRP A 20 -14.48 16.65 11.50
CA TRP A 20 -15.49 16.07 10.62
C TRP A 20 -15.42 16.71 9.24
N GLY A 21 -15.32 15.87 8.20
CA GLY A 21 -15.23 16.31 6.81
C GLY A 21 -14.09 15.65 6.04
N LEU A 22 -14.03 15.97 4.75
CA LEU A 22 -13.04 15.44 3.81
C LEU A 22 -11.61 15.88 4.15
N PRO A 23 -10.59 15.08 3.78
CA PRO A 23 -9.20 15.44 3.96
C PRO A 23 -8.80 16.64 3.10
N PRO A 24 -7.69 17.33 3.44
CA PRO A 24 -7.12 18.33 2.55
C PRO A 24 -6.63 17.67 1.25
N ASN A 25 -6.54 18.45 0.18
CA ASN A 25 -5.94 17.99 -1.07
C ASN A 25 -4.47 17.59 -0.86
N GLY A 26 -4.06 16.48 -1.48
CA GLY A 26 -2.74 15.91 -1.24
C GLY A 26 -2.45 14.67 -2.10
N VAL A 27 -1.31 14.06 -1.82
CA VAL A 27 -0.90 12.80 -2.44
C VAL A 27 -1.47 11.65 -1.63
N TYR A 28 -2.24 10.78 -2.27
CA TYR A 28 -2.84 9.64 -1.61
C TYR A 28 -1.85 8.48 -1.47
N LEU A 29 -1.87 7.85 -0.29
CA LEU A 29 -1.09 6.67 0.03
C LEU A 29 -1.53 5.48 -0.81
N LEU A 30 -2.83 5.30 -1.03
CA LEU A 30 -3.35 4.27 -1.91
C LEU A 30 -3.43 4.79 -3.35
N LYS A 31 -3.19 3.90 -4.32
CA LYS A 31 -3.50 4.18 -5.71
C LYS A 31 -5.02 4.31 -5.85
N GLU A 32 -5.48 5.29 -6.62
CA GLU A 32 -6.90 5.58 -6.80
C GLU A 32 -7.72 4.36 -7.25
N ALA A 33 -7.13 3.48 -8.08
CA ALA A 33 -7.76 2.24 -8.55
C ALA A 33 -8.11 1.23 -7.45
N TYR A 34 -7.53 1.36 -6.24
CA TYR A 34 -7.82 0.51 -5.09
C TYR A 34 -8.64 1.22 -4.01
N MET A 35 -9.06 2.46 -4.27
CA MET A 35 -9.97 3.19 -3.39
C MET A 35 -11.40 2.95 -3.85
N ALA A 36 -12.30 2.70 -2.89
CA ALA A 36 -13.73 2.56 -3.19
C ALA A 36 -14.31 3.88 -3.71
N ASP A 37 -15.22 3.79 -4.67
CA ASP A 37 -16.03 4.94 -5.06
C ASP A 37 -17.05 5.24 -3.95
N PRO A 38 -17.40 6.52 -3.72
CA PRO A 38 -18.39 6.89 -2.71
C PRO A 38 -19.71 6.13 -2.85
N GLU A 39 -20.19 6.00 -4.08
CA GLU A 39 -21.45 5.34 -4.45
C GLU A 39 -21.51 3.88 -3.97
N ASP A 40 -20.37 3.17 -4.02
CA ASP A 40 -20.26 1.77 -3.62
C ASP A 40 -20.41 1.57 -2.11
N ILE A 41 -20.17 2.61 -1.30
CA ILE A 41 -20.19 2.51 0.16
C ILE A 41 -21.37 3.24 0.81
N GLU A 42 -22.12 4.06 0.07
CA GLU A 42 -23.22 4.85 0.63
C GLU A 42 -24.27 3.98 1.33
N HIS A 43 -24.53 2.79 0.78
CA HIS A 43 -25.48 1.84 1.37
C HIS A 43 -25.04 1.35 2.75
N LEU A 44 -23.73 1.24 3.00
CA LEU A 44 -23.15 0.88 4.29
C LEU A 44 -23.30 2.00 5.32
N CYS A 45 -23.48 3.24 4.88
CA CYS A 45 -23.60 4.38 5.78
C CYS A 45 -25.03 4.63 6.25
N LYS A 46 -26.02 4.12 5.51
CA LYS A 46 -27.44 4.21 5.87
C LYS A 46 -27.78 3.41 7.13
N SER A 47 -26.99 2.39 7.48
CA SER A 47 -27.12 1.65 8.73
C SER A 47 -26.62 2.44 9.95
N GLY A 48 -26.04 3.63 9.76
CA GLY A 48 -25.64 4.54 10.84
C GLY A 48 -24.33 4.17 11.55
N ASP A 49 -23.79 2.98 11.32
CA ASP A 49 -22.62 2.47 12.03
C ASP A 49 -21.29 2.81 11.37
N ASN A 50 -21.25 2.94 10.04
CA ASN A 50 -20.01 3.15 9.30
C ASN A 50 -19.57 4.62 9.27
N ILE A 51 -18.27 4.84 9.47
CA ILE A 51 -17.61 6.15 9.37
C ILE A 51 -16.45 5.98 8.40
N VAL A 52 -16.33 6.88 7.43
CA VAL A 52 -15.16 6.92 6.56
C VAL A 52 -14.05 7.69 7.25
N ILE A 53 -12.88 7.08 7.32
CA ILE A 53 -11.72 7.63 8.02
C ILE A 53 -10.64 8.01 7.01
N TYR A 54 -10.11 9.22 7.19
CA TYR A 54 -8.91 9.69 6.53
C TYR A 54 -7.85 10.08 7.54
N ILE A 55 -6.59 9.94 7.16
CA ILE A 55 -5.44 10.28 7.99
C ILE A 55 -4.46 11.08 7.13
N ALA A 56 -4.16 12.31 7.51
CA ALA A 56 -3.35 13.24 6.75
C ALA A 56 -2.10 13.66 7.53
N ALA A 57 -0.93 13.30 7.01
CA ALA A 57 0.35 13.85 7.46
C ALA A 57 0.68 15.09 6.63
N THR A 58 0.76 16.25 7.29
CA THR A 58 0.98 17.54 6.64
C THR A 58 2.39 18.06 6.89
N PHE A 59 3.03 18.64 5.89
CA PHE A 59 4.28 19.40 6.03
C PHE A 59 4.37 20.48 4.95
N GLY A 60 4.56 21.74 5.36
CA GLY A 60 4.85 22.84 4.42
C GLY A 60 3.80 23.01 3.30
N GLY A 61 2.53 22.67 3.57
CA GLY A 61 1.45 22.70 2.58
C GLY A 61 1.27 21.42 1.76
N LEU A 62 2.21 20.47 1.82
CA LEU A 62 2.05 19.13 1.27
C LEU A 62 1.27 18.25 2.26
N ASN A 63 0.27 17.53 1.77
CA ASN A 63 -0.47 16.54 2.55
C ASN A 63 -0.25 15.16 1.93
N ILE A 64 0.11 14.18 2.76
CA ILE A 64 0.11 12.77 2.40
C ILE A 64 -1.07 12.12 3.12
N VAL A 65 -2.01 11.59 2.35
CA VAL A 65 -3.35 11.22 2.84
C VAL A 65 -3.54 9.71 2.69
N TYR A 66 -3.85 9.06 3.79
CA TYR A 66 -4.42 7.72 3.80
C TYR A 66 -5.95 7.81 3.82
N GLY A 67 -6.61 6.95 3.05
CA GLY A 67 -8.05 6.75 3.07
C GLY A 67 -8.45 5.67 2.07
N ARG A 68 -9.48 4.88 2.41
CA ARG A 68 -9.95 3.76 1.56
C ARG A 68 -11.00 4.15 0.53
N VAL A 69 -11.48 5.39 0.60
CA VAL A 69 -12.59 5.91 -0.20
C VAL A 69 -12.10 7.14 -0.92
N LYS A 70 -12.49 7.32 -2.19
CA LYS A 70 -12.11 8.52 -2.94
C LYS A 70 -12.68 9.78 -2.27
N PRO A 71 -11.91 10.88 -2.16
CA PRO A 71 -12.26 12.09 -1.41
C PRO A 71 -13.27 12.97 -2.16
N ARG A 72 -14.43 12.40 -2.49
CA ARG A 72 -15.53 13.08 -3.19
C ARG A 72 -16.72 13.25 -2.23
N PRO A 73 -17.69 14.12 -2.54
CA PRO A 73 -18.91 14.24 -1.74
C PRO A 73 -19.55 12.87 -1.50
N LEU A 74 -19.95 12.62 -0.25
CA LEU A 74 -20.35 11.32 0.26
C LEU A 74 -21.43 11.53 1.33
N ASN A 75 -22.48 10.71 1.32
CA ASN A 75 -23.56 10.77 2.32
C ASN A 75 -23.23 10.08 3.67
N CYS A 76 -21.97 9.73 3.89
CA CYS A 76 -21.48 9.08 5.10
C CYS A 76 -20.84 10.09 6.04
N PRO A 77 -20.87 9.85 7.36
CA PRO A 77 -20.00 10.58 8.29
C PRO A 77 -18.53 10.36 7.93
N VAL A 78 -17.77 11.44 7.78
CA VAL A 78 -16.34 11.41 7.46
C VAL A 78 -15.55 12.01 8.61
N ALA A 79 -14.60 11.26 9.16
CA ALA A 79 -13.65 11.74 10.16
C ALA A 79 -12.25 11.82 9.54
N THR A 80 -11.62 12.98 9.61
CA THR A 80 -10.24 13.17 9.19
C THR A 80 -9.35 13.44 10.39
N PHE A 81 -8.28 12.66 10.52
CA PHE A 81 -7.19 12.88 11.46
C PHE A 81 -6.05 13.59 10.77
N ILE A 82 -5.57 14.71 11.30
CA ILE A 82 -4.50 15.50 10.72
C ILE A 82 -3.42 15.81 11.76
N LYS A 83 -2.16 15.73 11.33
CA LYS A 83 -1.01 16.14 12.13
C LYS A 83 -0.01 16.88 11.24
N ASN A 84 0.43 18.04 11.70
CA ASN A 84 1.46 18.81 11.04
C ASN A 84 2.83 18.38 11.56
N PHE A 85 3.71 17.95 10.67
CA PHE A 85 5.05 17.48 10.97
C PHE A 85 6.08 18.51 10.53
N ASN A 86 7.26 18.49 11.16
CA ASN A 86 8.39 19.27 10.69
C ASN A 86 9.06 18.57 9.50
N LYS A 87 9.88 19.31 8.75
CA LYS A 87 10.60 18.78 7.57
C LYS A 87 11.43 17.54 7.87
N ARG A 88 12.00 17.47 9.08
CA ARG A 88 12.87 16.38 9.52
C ARG A 88 12.08 15.10 9.84
N ASP A 89 10.81 15.25 10.21
CA ASP A 89 9.99 14.15 10.74
C ASP A 89 8.99 13.62 9.70
N ILE A 90 8.78 14.34 8.58
CA ILE A 90 7.76 13.96 7.59
C ILE A 90 8.01 12.58 6.97
N LYS A 91 9.27 12.19 6.74
CA LYS A 91 9.57 10.83 6.23
C LYS A 91 9.15 9.75 7.23
N ALA A 92 9.44 9.95 8.52
CA ALA A 92 9.03 9.04 9.58
C ALA A 92 7.51 9.00 9.74
N ALA A 93 6.84 10.14 9.59
CA ALA A 93 5.38 10.23 9.58
C ALA A 93 4.76 9.42 8.44
N VAL A 94 5.32 9.51 7.23
CA VAL A 94 4.86 8.74 6.07
C VAL A 94 5.14 7.26 6.25
N LYS A 95 6.30 6.89 6.81
CA LYS A 95 6.57 5.49 7.19
C LYS A 95 5.52 4.95 8.16
N THR A 96 5.14 5.74 9.16
CA THR A 96 4.07 5.37 10.12
C THR A 96 2.72 5.17 9.41
N LEU A 97 2.37 6.02 8.43
CA LEU A 97 1.15 5.83 7.63
C LEU A 97 1.18 4.55 6.78
N ILE A 98 2.34 4.21 6.24
CA ILE A 98 2.54 2.96 5.49
C ILE A 98 2.41 1.76 6.43
N GLU A 99 3.05 1.81 7.60
CA GLU A 99 2.95 0.75 8.63
C GLU A 99 1.51 0.57 9.11
N PHE A 100 0.77 1.67 9.31
CA PHE A 100 -0.66 1.63 9.61
C PHE A 100 -1.44 0.89 8.51
N ALA A 101 -1.23 1.27 7.25
CA ALA A 101 -1.90 0.64 6.11
C ALA A 101 -1.60 -0.86 6.01
N LEU A 102 -0.35 -1.27 6.25
CA LEU A 102 0.11 -2.65 6.08
C LEU A 102 -0.23 -3.56 7.28
N LEU A 103 -0.08 -3.07 8.50
CA LEU A 103 -0.17 -3.90 9.71
C LEU A 103 -1.56 -3.85 10.34
N VAL A 104 -2.21 -2.68 10.33
CA VAL A 104 -3.50 -2.46 10.98
C VAL A 104 -4.61 -2.75 9.98
N GLU A 105 -4.55 -2.11 8.82
CA GLU A 105 -5.55 -2.25 7.75
C GLU A 105 -5.28 -3.46 6.84
N LYS A 106 -4.14 -4.15 7.05
CA LYS A 106 -3.72 -5.36 6.33
C LYS A 106 -3.75 -5.19 4.81
N LEU A 107 -3.47 -3.97 4.32
CA LEU A 107 -3.50 -3.68 2.90
C LEU A 107 -2.30 -4.32 2.19
N PRO A 108 -2.51 -4.89 1.00
CA PRO A 108 -1.41 -5.36 0.19
C PRO A 108 -0.51 -4.21 -0.27
N LEU A 109 0.80 -4.43 -0.20
CA LEU A 109 1.81 -3.43 -0.54
C LEU A 109 1.67 -2.88 -1.97
N PHE A 110 1.24 -3.71 -2.93
CA PHE A 110 1.04 -3.30 -4.32
C PHE A 110 -0.08 -2.26 -4.53
N GLN A 111 -0.97 -2.09 -3.54
CA GLN A 111 -2.01 -1.07 -3.56
C GLN A 111 -1.49 0.32 -3.17
N ILE A 112 -0.32 0.38 -2.53
CA ILE A 112 0.32 1.62 -2.10
C ILE A 112 0.92 2.33 -3.32
N ASN A 113 0.77 3.65 -3.33
CA ASN A 113 1.31 4.56 -4.33
C ASN A 113 2.86 4.55 -4.26
N PRO A 114 3.55 4.20 -5.35
CA PRO A 114 5.00 4.09 -5.36
C PRO A 114 5.72 5.41 -5.06
N GLU A 115 5.13 6.56 -5.40
CA GLU A 115 5.74 7.85 -5.08
C GLU A 115 5.79 8.12 -3.58
N VAL A 116 4.81 7.61 -2.83
CA VAL A 116 4.77 7.73 -1.36
C VAL A 116 5.83 6.83 -0.72
N VAL A 117 6.03 5.62 -1.26
CA VAL A 117 7.09 4.69 -0.83
C VAL A 117 8.48 5.29 -1.12
N ARG A 118 8.70 5.87 -2.30
CA ARG A 118 9.92 6.60 -2.65
C ARG A 118 10.17 7.77 -1.71
N PHE A 119 9.15 8.57 -1.45
CA PHE A 119 9.26 9.72 -0.55
C PHE A 119 9.68 9.30 0.87
N ALA A 120 9.11 8.20 1.37
CA ALA A 120 9.45 7.62 2.67
C ALA A 120 10.88 7.03 2.74
N GLY A 121 11.54 6.87 1.58
CA GLY A 121 12.87 6.26 1.50
C GLY A 121 12.85 4.75 1.69
N LEU A 122 11.72 4.09 1.38
CA LEU A 122 11.51 2.65 1.65
C LEU A 122 11.72 1.76 0.42
N CYS A 123 12.33 2.27 -0.65
CA CYS A 123 12.51 1.49 -1.87
C CYS A 123 13.53 0.35 -1.74
N GLU A 124 14.47 0.45 -0.81
CA GLU A 124 15.37 -0.67 -0.50
C GLU A 124 14.63 -1.80 0.23
N GLU A 125 13.67 -1.45 1.10
CA GLU A 125 12.80 -2.40 1.80
C GLU A 125 11.74 -2.99 0.84
N TYR A 126 11.26 -2.18 -0.12
CA TYR A 126 10.17 -2.51 -1.04
C TYR A 126 10.52 -2.25 -2.52
N PRO A 127 11.54 -2.93 -3.07
CA PRO A 127 12.02 -2.67 -4.43
C PRO A 127 10.95 -2.94 -5.49
N LEU A 128 10.09 -3.95 -5.28
CA LEU A 128 8.98 -4.33 -6.17
C LEU A 128 7.94 -3.25 -6.41
N ILE A 129 7.90 -2.22 -5.55
CA ILE A 129 6.97 -1.10 -5.69
C ILE A 129 7.63 0.06 -6.42
N CYS A 130 8.90 0.30 -6.14
CA CYS A 130 9.62 1.47 -6.64
C CYS A 130 10.29 1.27 -8.00
N GLU A 131 10.65 0.03 -8.33
CA GLU A 131 11.44 -0.29 -9.53
C GLU A 131 10.63 -1.07 -10.56
N ASP A 132 11.04 -0.98 -11.81
CA ASP A 132 10.49 -1.80 -12.89
C ASP A 132 10.75 -3.29 -12.59
N PRO A 133 9.76 -4.19 -12.76
CA PRO A 133 9.95 -5.63 -12.55
C PRO A 133 11.17 -6.21 -13.28
N LEU A 134 11.50 -5.72 -14.47
CA LEU A 134 12.67 -6.16 -15.25
C LEU A 134 13.99 -5.74 -14.59
N VAL A 135 14.05 -4.56 -13.97
CA VAL A 135 15.23 -4.09 -13.23
C VAL A 135 15.49 -5.02 -12.05
N ILE A 136 14.42 -5.40 -11.34
CA ILE A 136 14.51 -6.29 -10.19
C ILE A 136 14.91 -7.70 -10.60
N VAL A 137 14.28 -8.25 -11.64
CA VAL A 137 14.64 -9.58 -12.18
C VAL A 137 16.10 -9.61 -12.63
N ASN A 138 16.57 -8.57 -13.31
CA ASN A 138 17.96 -8.48 -13.74
C ASN A 138 18.94 -8.35 -12.56
N ALA A 139 18.58 -7.60 -11.52
CA ALA A 139 19.35 -7.52 -10.29
C ALA A 139 19.43 -8.88 -9.59
N LEU A 140 18.31 -9.60 -9.49
CA LEU A 140 18.24 -10.95 -8.91
C LEU A 140 19.10 -11.95 -9.70
N LYS A 141 19.01 -11.97 -11.03
CA LYS A 141 19.86 -12.81 -11.90
C LYS A 141 21.35 -12.51 -11.72
N LYS A 142 21.73 -11.23 -11.57
CA LYS A 142 23.12 -10.83 -11.30
C LYS A 142 23.61 -11.28 -9.93
N VAL A 143 22.75 -11.26 -8.91
CA VAL A 143 23.07 -11.77 -7.56
C VAL A 143 23.21 -13.29 -7.58
N GLU A 144 22.31 -14.00 -8.25
CA GLU A 144 22.38 -15.45 -8.41
C GLU A 144 23.65 -15.88 -9.14
N ALA A 145 24.01 -15.19 -10.23
CA ALA A 145 25.25 -15.44 -10.96
C ALA A 145 26.51 -15.19 -10.12
N ARG A 146 26.49 -14.21 -9.21
CA ARG A 146 27.60 -13.93 -8.28
C ARG A 146 27.68 -14.92 -7.12
N ASN A 147 26.55 -15.48 -6.69
CA ASN A 147 26.47 -16.41 -5.56
C ASN A 147 26.78 -17.87 -5.93
N ARG A 148 26.90 -18.22 -7.22
CA ARG A 148 27.37 -19.55 -7.66
C ARG A 148 28.79 -19.91 -7.18
N ASN A 149 29.57 -18.95 -6.68
CA ASN A 149 30.94 -19.14 -6.19
C ASN A 149 31.14 -18.84 -4.69
N LYS A 150 30.09 -18.74 -3.87
CA LYS A 150 30.24 -18.55 -2.40
C LYS A 150 29.32 -19.48 -1.61
N PRO A 151 29.80 -20.04 -0.47
CA PRO A 151 28.93 -20.80 0.42
C PRO A 151 27.91 -19.86 1.05
N VAL A 152 26.68 -20.37 1.14
CA VAL A 152 25.47 -19.67 1.55
C VAL A 152 25.58 -19.20 3.00
N SER A 153 25.68 -17.89 3.22
CA SER A 153 25.28 -17.28 4.50
C SER A 153 24.92 -15.80 4.34
N VAL A 154 23.73 -15.49 3.78
CA VAL A 154 22.93 -14.32 4.21
C VAL A 154 21.46 -14.67 3.94
N PHE A 155 20.82 -15.31 4.91
CA PHE A 155 19.36 -15.28 5.03
C PHE A 155 18.98 -13.87 5.50
N THR A 156 18.15 -13.13 4.74
CA THR A 156 17.17 -12.15 5.30
C THR A 156 16.36 -11.37 4.23
N SER A 157 16.84 -11.15 3.00
CA SER A 157 16.11 -10.35 2.00
C SER A 157 15.40 -11.15 0.90
N GLN A 158 16.02 -12.22 0.40
CA GLN A 158 15.47 -13.02 -0.71
C GLN A 158 14.25 -13.85 -0.32
N GLU A 159 14.22 -14.40 0.89
CA GLU A 159 13.06 -15.14 1.39
C GLU A 159 11.83 -14.23 1.62
N LEU A 160 12.08 -12.96 1.95
CA LEU A 160 11.04 -11.96 2.15
C LEU A 160 10.39 -11.58 0.81
N VAL A 161 11.21 -11.37 -0.22
CA VAL A 161 10.75 -11.12 -1.60
C VAL A 161 9.98 -12.32 -2.16
N LEU A 162 10.48 -13.54 -1.97
CA LEU A 162 9.79 -14.76 -2.40
C LEU A 162 8.49 -14.99 -1.64
N ARG A 163 8.47 -14.80 -0.32
CA ARG A 163 7.23 -14.91 0.48
C ARG A 163 6.20 -13.88 0.05
N GLU A 164 6.62 -12.65 -0.22
CA GLU A 164 5.71 -11.59 -0.60
C GLU A 164 5.17 -11.79 -2.03
N LEU A 165 6.02 -12.26 -2.95
CA LEU A 165 5.59 -12.66 -4.28
C LEU A 165 4.59 -13.83 -4.21
N VAL A 166 4.87 -14.85 -3.40
CA VAL A 166 3.97 -15.99 -3.18
C VAL A 166 2.66 -15.56 -2.53
N ARG A 167 2.69 -14.58 -1.60
CA ARG A 167 1.48 -13.99 -0.99
C ARG A 167 0.64 -13.27 -2.03
N VAL A 168 1.24 -12.39 -2.82
CA VAL A 168 0.54 -11.64 -3.89
C VAL A 168 -0.07 -12.59 -4.92
N LEU A 169 0.66 -13.64 -5.31
CA LEU A 169 0.15 -14.67 -6.21
C LEU A 169 -1.02 -15.43 -5.58
N ARG A 170 -0.95 -15.76 -4.29
CA ARG A 170 -2.04 -16.44 -3.57
C ARG A 170 -3.29 -15.57 -3.45
N ASP A 171 -3.15 -14.31 -3.06
CA ASP A 171 -4.27 -13.36 -2.93
C ASP A 171 -4.95 -13.13 -4.29
N LYS A 172 -4.17 -13.06 -5.38
CA LYS A 172 -4.72 -12.95 -6.74
C LYS A 172 -5.43 -14.23 -7.20
N ILE A 173 -4.94 -15.39 -6.79
CA ILE A 173 -5.57 -16.70 -7.03
C ILE A 173 -6.93 -16.80 -6.30
N GLU A 174 -7.03 -16.26 -5.08
CA GLU A 174 -8.27 -16.28 -4.30
C GLU A 174 -9.35 -15.34 -4.87
N VAL A 175 -8.95 -14.21 -5.44
CA VAL A 175 -9.86 -13.20 -6.00
C VAL A 175 -10.25 -13.48 -7.45
N ASP A 176 -9.40 -14.16 -8.22
CA ASP A 176 -9.64 -14.45 -9.64
C ASP A 176 -9.23 -15.89 -10.00
N SER A 177 -10.22 -16.78 -10.09
CA SER A 177 -10.00 -18.18 -10.47
C SER A 177 -9.44 -18.35 -11.89
N LYS A 178 -9.60 -17.36 -12.78
CA LYS A 178 -9.00 -17.37 -14.12
C LYS A 178 -7.50 -17.08 -14.08
N PHE A 179 -7.03 -16.39 -13.04
CA PHE A 179 -5.61 -16.14 -12.82
C PHE A 179 -4.82 -17.43 -12.59
N ILE A 180 -5.44 -18.46 -11.98
CA ILE A 180 -4.81 -19.79 -11.84
C ILE A 180 -4.49 -20.39 -13.22
N GLU A 181 -5.39 -20.25 -14.18
CA GLU A 181 -5.22 -20.79 -15.52
C GLU A 181 -4.14 -20.04 -16.30
N VAL A 182 -4.04 -18.72 -16.08
CA VAL A 182 -2.96 -17.88 -16.61
C VAL A 182 -1.62 -18.28 -15.99
N VAL A 183 -1.53 -18.39 -14.67
CA VAL A 183 -0.30 -18.80 -13.97
C VAL A 183 0.14 -20.19 -14.39
N LYS A 184 -0.78 -21.15 -14.55
CA LYS A 184 -0.46 -22.49 -15.08
C LYS A 184 0.11 -22.40 -16.49
N LYS A 185 -0.53 -21.66 -17.40
CA LYS A 185 -0.04 -21.48 -18.77
C LYS A 185 1.32 -20.75 -18.82
N VAL A 186 1.56 -19.81 -17.89
CA VAL A 186 2.85 -19.10 -17.74
C VAL A 186 3.96 -20.06 -17.30
N ILE A 187 3.66 -20.97 -16.36
CA ILE A 187 4.61 -21.97 -15.86
C ILE A 187 4.88 -23.04 -16.92
N GLU A 188 3.85 -23.43 -17.68
CA GLU A 188 3.93 -24.47 -18.71
C GLU A 188 4.68 -24.00 -19.98
N ASP A 189 4.58 -22.72 -20.34
CA ASP A 189 5.21 -22.18 -21.56
C ASP A 189 5.67 -20.71 -21.38
N PRO A 190 6.80 -20.48 -20.69
CA PRO A 190 7.31 -19.14 -20.40
C PRO A 190 7.85 -18.41 -21.63
N GLU A 191 8.25 -19.13 -22.69
CA GLU A 191 8.81 -18.54 -23.91
C GLU A 191 7.73 -17.87 -24.75
N ARG A 192 6.51 -18.43 -24.78
CA ARG A 192 5.38 -17.89 -25.54
C ARG A 192 4.90 -16.51 -25.05
N LEU A 193 5.07 -16.21 -23.76
CA LEU A 193 4.79 -14.89 -23.20
C LEU A 193 5.79 -13.84 -23.66
N GLN A 194 7.06 -14.19 -23.88
CA GLN A 194 8.04 -13.24 -24.41
C GLN A 194 7.69 -12.81 -25.84
N ILE A 195 7.06 -13.69 -26.62
CA ILE A 195 6.63 -13.40 -27.99
C ILE A 195 5.39 -12.51 -28.02
N CYS A 196 4.46 -12.67 -27.07
CA CYS A 196 3.22 -11.87 -27.04
C CYS A 196 3.40 -10.42 -26.55
N TYR A 197 4.53 -10.11 -25.89
CA TYR A 197 4.83 -8.78 -25.34
C TYR A 197 6.09 -8.15 -25.94
N ALA A 198 6.62 -8.71 -27.04
CA ALA A 198 7.64 -8.11 -27.89
C ALA A 198 6.98 -7.25 -28.99
#